data_AF-A0A9D8TNI1-F1
#
_entry.id   AF-A0A9D8TNI1-F1
#
_cell.length_a   1.000
_cell.length_b   1.000
_cell.length_c   1.000
_cell.angle_alpha   90.00
_cell.angle_beta   90.00
_cell.angle_gamma   90.00
#
_symmetry.space_group_name_H-M   'P 1'
#
loop_
_entity.id
_entity.type
_entity.pdbx_description
1 polymer ?
#
loop_
_entity_poly.entity_id
_entity_poly.type
_entity_poly.pdbx_seq_one_letter_code
_entity_poly.pdbx_strand_id
1 'polypeptide(L)'
;MKGKIIMTIFFVCSHLACFAQDSTAIIREHLEDGFKNYAFCKCIKYARFGNLPIKDPLLDKDGSLAGYWEIHDPIIYYSNAIDSLAYKYSQRFYPSMTGEPLIIMKCLDFYNSNELSDSIVKFTDESMIYWDSLPSWDRPSWDREESYMRAKDWKKRIEGK
;
A
#
# COMPACT_ATOMS: atom_id res chain seq x y z
N MET A 1 1.95 2.90 52.99
CA MET A 1 2.18 1.85 51.96
C MET A 1 1.27 1.97 50.73
N LYS A 2 -0.01 2.35 50.84
CA LYS A 2 -0.94 2.46 49.70
C LYS A 2 -0.55 3.49 48.61
N GLY A 3 0.07 4.62 48.98
CA GLY A 3 0.47 5.67 48.02
C GLY A 3 1.65 5.34 47.11
N LYS A 4 2.58 4.46 47.54
CA LYS A 4 3.72 4.03 46.70
C LYS A 4 3.26 3.09 45.58
N ILE A 5 2.29 2.22 45.86
CA ILE A 5 1.74 1.28 44.87
C ILE A 5 1.00 2.02 43.75
N ILE A 6 0.25 3.08 44.09
CA ILE A 6 -0.50 3.89 43.11
C ILE A 6 0.44 4.66 42.17
N MET A 7 1.55 5.20 42.69
CA MET A 7 2.53 5.90 41.86
C MET A 7 3.29 4.96 40.91
N THR A 8 3.62 3.73 41.34
CA THR A 8 4.29 2.76 40.46
C THR A 8 3.36 2.27 39.35
N ILE A 9 2.06 2.11 39.61
CA ILE A 9 1.07 1.70 38.59
C ILE A 9 0.92 2.79 37.52
N PHE A 10 0.88 4.07 37.90
CA PHE A 10 0.80 5.17 36.93
C PHE A 10 2.03 5.22 36.00
N PHE A 11 3.23 5.01 36.54
CA PHE A 11 4.47 5.04 35.76
C PHE A 11 4.57 3.89 34.75
N VAL A 12 4.08 2.70 35.11
CA VAL A 12 4.03 1.52 34.22
C VAL A 12 3.00 1.70 33.09
N CYS A 13 1.84 2.31 33.36
CA CYS A 13 0.84 2.58 32.33
C CYS A 13 1.31 3.60 31.28
N SER A 14 2.09 4.62 31.67
CA SER A 14 2.65 5.60 30.73
C SER A 14 3.72 5.01 29.79
N HIS A 15 4.42 3.94 30.18
CA HIS A 15 5.39 3.27 29.29
C HIS A 15 4.73 2.29 28.31
N LEU A 16 3.62 1.65 28.69
CA LEU A 16 2.89 0.74 27.80
C LEU A 16 2.16 1.46 26.66
N ALA A 17 1.68 2.69 26.86
CA ALA A 17 1.01 3.45 25.81
C ALA A 17 1.94 3.88 24.66
N CYS A 18 3.25 4.05 24.95
CA CYS A 18 4.22 4.55 23.97
C CYS A 18 4.59 3.49 22.90
N PHE A 19 4.56 2.19 23.24
CA PHE A 19 4.90 1.12 22.30
C PHE A 19 3.78 0.80 21.30
N ALA A 20 2.52 1.08 21.63
CA ALA A 20 1.38 0.78 20.77
C ALA A 20 1.19 1.79 19.61
N GLN A 21 1.67 3.03 19.75
CA GLN A 21 1.57 4.04 18.67
C GLN A 21 2.57 3.79 17.55
N ASP A 22 3.73 3.21 17.86
CA ASP A 22 4.81 3.00 16.89
C ASP A 22 4.41 1.95 15.85
N SER A 23 3.81 0.84 16.28
CA SER A 23 3.38 -0.24 15.36
C SER A 23 2.25 0.18 14.42
N THR A 24 1.30 0.99 14.89
CA THR A 24 0.16 1.45 14.07
C THR A 24 0.58 2.46 13.00
N ALA A 25 1.48 3.39 13.32
CA ALA A 25 2.06 4.32 12.35
C ALA A 25 2.87 3.58 11.28
N ILE A 26 3.67 2.59 11.67
CA ILE A 26 4.46 1.77 10.75
C ILE A 26 3.57 0.93 9.83
N ILE A 27 2.51 0.30 10.36
CA ILE A 27 1.55 -0.47 9.54
C ILE A 27 0.86 0.43 8.53
N ARG A 28 0.45 1.62 8.97
CA ARG A 28 -0.16 2.63 8.11
C ARG A 28 0.76 3.00 6.95
N GLU A 29 1.99 3.40 7.25
CA GLU A 29 3.01 3.73 6.24
C GLU A 29 3.20 2.58 5.25
N HIS A 30 3.28 1.35 5.75
CA HIS A 30 3.45 0.17 4.92
C HIS A 30 2.26 -0.11 3.98
N LEU A 31 1.03 0.12 4.44
CA LEU A 31 -0.17 0.03 3.61
C LEU A 31 -0.20 1.14 2.54
N GLU A 32 0.13 2.37 2.93
CA GLU A 32 0.18 3.50 2.01
C GLU A 32 1.20 3.26 0.87
N ASP A 33 2.39 2.76 1.21
CA ASP A 33 3.41 2.35 0.24
C ASP A 33 2.91 1.23 -0.68
N GLY A 34 2.25 0.22 -0.10
CA GLY A 34 1.66 -0.89 -0.85
C GLY A 34 0.64 -0.42 -1.90
N PHE A 35 -0.29 0.46 -1.49
CA PHE A 35 -1.26 1.05 -2.40
C PHE A 35 -0.63 1.92 -3.48
N LYS A 36 0.40 2.71 -3.15
CA LYS A 36 1.14 3.53 -4.12
C LYS A 36 1.82 2.67 -5.18
N ASN A 37 2.49 1.61 -4.75
CA ASN A 37 3.20 0.70 -5.65
C ASN A 37 2.23 -0.08 -6.53
N TYR A 38 1.13 -0.57 -5.96
CA TYR A 38 0.05 -1.21 -6.71
C TYR A 38 -0.54 -0.26 -7.77
N ALA A 39 -0.82 0.99 -7.41
CA ALA A 39 -1.35 2.00 -8.31
C ALA A 39 -0.40 2.31 -9.48
N PHE A 40 0.90 2.43 -9.20
CA PHE A 40 1.92 2.61 -10.25
C PHE A 40 1.95 1.43 -11.22
N CYS A 41 1.96 0.21 -10.69
CA CYS A 41 1.90 -1.01 -11.49
C CYS A 41 0.64 -1.07 -12.36
N LYS A 42 -0.53 -0.73 -11.81
CA LYS A 42 -1.78 -0.62 -12.58
C LYS A 42 -1.69 0.43 -13.69
N CYS A 43 -1.09 1.59 -13.42
CA CYS A 43 -0.95 2.64 -14.44
C CYS A 43 -0.12 2.16 -15.63
N ILE A 44 1.01 1.50 -15.36
CA ILE A 44 1.84 0.90 -16.42
C ILE A 44 1.05 -0.15 -17.20
N LYS A 45 0.27 -0.99 -16.50
CA LYS A 45 -0.58 -2.02 -17.13
C LYS A 45 -1.62 -1.44 -18.09
N TYR A 46 -2.21 -0.28 -17.78
CA TYR A 46 -3.18 0.37 -18.67
C TYR A 46 -2.55 1.17 -19.81
N ALA A 47 -1.27 1.51 -19.69
CA ALA A 47 -0.57 2.24 -20.73
C ALA A 47 -0.41 1.41 -22.00
N ARG A 48 -0.41 2.09 -23.16
CA ARG A 48 -0.22 1.46 -24.48
C ARG A 48 1.08 1.96 -25.10
N PHE A 49 1.88 1.06 -25.67
CA PHE A 49 2.99 1.40 -26.55
C PHE A 49 2.49 1.43 -28.00
N GLY A 50 2.04 2.60 -28.46
CA GLY A 50 1.50 2.77 -29.83
C GLY A 50 0.22 1.96 -30.09
N ASN A 51 0.15 1.28 -31.23
CA ASN A 51 -1.00 0.45 -31.65
C ASN A 51 -0.92 -1.02 -31.19
N LEU A 52 0.16 -1.40 -30.49
CA LEU A 52 0.27 -2.73 -29.91
C LEU A 52 -0.31 -2.65 -28.50
N PRO A 53 -1.33 -3.48 -28.15
CA PRO A 53 -1.52 -3.80 -26.75
C PRO A 53 -0.19 -4.36 -26.27
N ILE A 54 0.27 -3.92 -25.10
CA ILE A 54 1.39 -4.58 -24.45
C ILE A 54 0.90 -6.00 -24.19
N LYS A 55 1.24 -6.93 -25.09
CA LYS A 55 1.14 -8.35 -24.82
C LYS A 55 2.14 -8.55 -23.69
N ASP A 56 1.62 -8.64 -22.47
CA ASP A 56 2.34 -8.64 -21.20
C ASP A 56 2.93 -7.30 -20.77
N PRO A 57 2.20 -6.43 -20.06
CA PRO A 57 2.91 -5.56 -19.15
C PRO A 57 3.73 -6.47 -18.24
N LEU A 58 5.05 -6.23 -18.14
CA LEU A 58 6.00 -7.08 -17.39
C LEU A 58 5.42 -7.60 -16.07
N LEU A 59 4.58 -6.78 -15.45
CA LEU A 59 3.82 -6.95 -14.21
C LEU A 59 2.87 -8.16 -14.14
N ASP A 60 2.24 -8.57 -15.26
CA ASP A 60 1.36 -9.74 -15.28
C ASP A 60 2.18 -11.05 -15.31
N LYS A 61 3.41 -11.01 -15.86
CA LYS A 61 4.31 -12.17 -15.94
C LYS A 61 5.28 -12.27 -14.77
N ASP A 62 5.77 -11.16 -14.27
CA ASP A 62 6.67 -11.11 -13.10
C ASP A 62 5.91 -11.24 -11.77
N GLY A 63 4.58 -11.12 -11.81
CA GLY A 63 3.72 -11.28 -10.66
C GLY A 63 3.75 -10.11 -9.68
N SER A 64 4.38 -8.97 -9.99
CA SER A 64 4.52 -7.84 -9.06
C SER A 64 3.17 -7.28 -8.64
N LEU A 65 2.21 -7.19 -9.57
CA LEU A 65 0.85 -6.74 -9.26
C LEU A 65 0.14 -7.72 -8.31
N ALA A 66 0.34 -9.02 -8.52
CA ALA A 66 -0.17 -10.06 -7.64
C ALA A 66 0.55 -10.03 -6.28
N GLY A 67 1.85 -9.76 -6.24
CA GLY A 67 2.61 -9.63 -5.01
C GLY A 67 2.11 -8.46 -4.15
N TYR A 68 1.92 -7.27 -4.72
CA TYR A 68 1.33 -6.15 -3.98
C TYR A 68 -0.12 -6.43 -3.56
N TRP A 69 -0.87 -7.17 -4.36
CA TRP A 69 -2.23 -7.60 -4.00
C TRP A 69 -2.22 -8.59 -2.82
N GLU A 70 -1.37 -9.61 -2.86
CA GLU A 70 -1.27 -10.67 -1.86
C GLU A 70 -0.69 -10.17 -0.53
N ILE A 71 0.26 -9.23 -0.57
CA ILE A 71 0.91 -8.69 0.63
C ILE A 71 0.01 -7.71 1.37
N HIS A 72 -0.81 -6.94 0.64
CA HIS A 72 -1.58 -5.83 1.21
C HIS A 72 -3.09 -6.06 1.28
N ASP A 73 -3.57 -7.22 0.82
CA ASP A 73 -4.98 -7.67 0.72
C ASP A 73 -6.00 -6.50 0.69
N PRO A 74 -6.00 -5.70 -0.38
CA PRO A 74 -6.93 -4.60 -0.51
C PRO A 74 -8.36 -5.13 -0.45
N ILE A 75 -9.22 -4.44 0.29
CA ILE A 75 -10.66 -4.60 0.10
C ILE A 75 -10.93 -4.37 -1.40
N ILE A 76 -11.57 -5.35 -2.05
CA ILE A 76 -11.85 -5.38 -3.51
C ILE A 76 -12.38 -4.04 -4.03
N TYR A 77 -13.11 -3.29 -3.21
CA TYR A 77 -13.62 -1.96 -3.53
C TYR A 77 -12.53 -0.95 -3.93
N TYR A 78 -11.36 -0.95 -3.29
CA TYR A 78 -10.28 -0.01 -3.59
C TYR A 78 -9.60 -0.29 -4.92
N SER A 79 -9.62 -1.55 -5.37
CA SER A 79 -9.06 -1.93 -6.67
C SER A 79 -9.72 -1.16 -7.81
N ASN A 80 -11.04 -0.97 -7.76
CA ASN A 80 -11.80 -0.26 -8.80
C ASN A 80 -11.47 1.25 -8.85
N ALA A 81 -11.31 1.87 -7.68
CA ALA A 81 -10.98 3.28 -7.57
C ALA A 81 -9.55 3.54 -8.07
N ILE A 82 -8.58 2.72 -7.64
CA ILE A 82 -7.20 2.77 -8.14
C ILE A 82 -7.17 2.50 -9.65
N ASP A 83 -7.93 1.51 -10.15
CA ASP A 83 -7.98 1.17 -11.56
C ASP A 83 -8.48 2.33 -12.42
N SER A 84 -9.53 3.02 -11.98
CA SER A 84 -10.07 4.18 -12.68
C SER A 84 -9.06 5.32 -12.78
N LEU A 85 -8.35 5.61 -11.68
CA LEU A 85 -7.31 6.64 -11.66
C LEU A 85 -6.09 6.25 -12.50
N ALA A 86 -5.61 5.01 -12.35
CA ALA A 86 -4.50 4.48 -13.11
C ALA A 86 -4.78 4.52 -14.62
N TYR A 87 -6.00 4.17 -15.04
CA TYR A 87 -6.43 4.31 -16.42
C TYR A 87 -6.42 5.78 -16.86
N LYS A 88 -7.05 6.69 -16.09
CA LYS A 88 -7.09 8.13 -16.39
C LYS A 88 -5.70 8.72 -16.65
N TYR A 89 -4.72 8.41 -15.80
CA TYR A 89 -3.36 8.94 -15.97
C TYR A 89 -2.60 8.28 -17.13
N SER A 90 -2.73 6.96 -17.31
CA SER A 90 -2.05 6.25 -18.41
C SER A 90 -2.48 6.73 -19.80
N GLN A 91 -3.72 7.20 -19.96
CA GLN A 91 -4.26 7.71 -21.22
C GLN A 91 -3.98 9.20 -21.49
N ARG A 92 -3.34 9.94 -20.57
CA ARG A 92 -3.08 11.38 -20.79
C ARG A 92 -2.20 11.61 -22.02
N PHE A 93 -2.43 12.69 -22.76
CA PHE A 93 -1.51 13.12 -23.81
C PHE A 93 -0.35 13.88 -23.21
N TYR A 94 0.88 13.42 -23.47
CA TYR A 94 2.12 14.08 -23.03
C TYR A 94 2.90 14.43 -24.30
N PRO A 95 3.17 15.72 -24.58
CA PRO A 95 3.94 16.11 -25.74
C PRO A 95 5.39 15.62 -25.58
N SER A 96 5.88 14.89 -26.58
CA SER A 96 7.25 14.37 -26.63
C SER A 96 7.94 14.85 -27.88
N MET A 97 9.16 15.38 -27.74
CA MET A 97 9.99 15.76 -28.88
C MET A 97 10.41 14.56 -29.73
N THR A 98 10.42 13.36 -29.15
CA THR A 98 10.77 12.10 -29.82
C THR A 98 9.55 11.32 -30.30
N GLY A 99 8.33 11.80 -30.02
CA GLY A 99 7.09 11.08 -30.32
C GLY A 99 6.78 9.90 -29.38
N GLU A 100 7.64 9.65 -28.39
CA GLU A 100 7.45 8.57 -27.41
C GLU A 100 6.23 8.81 -26.51
N PRO A 101 5.54 7.75 -26.04
CA PRO A 101 4.31 7.88 -25.28
C PRO A 101 4.49 8.34 -23.83
N LEU A 102 5.74 8.50 -23.35
CA LEU A 102 6.11 9.00 -22.01
C LEU A 102 5.39 8.28 -20.86
N ILE A 103 5.23 6.96 -20.97
CA ILE A 103 4.44 6.12 -20.04
C ILE A 103 4.93 6.24 -18.59
N ILE A 104 6.23 6.05 -18.37
CA ILE A 104 6.81 6.11 -17.02
C ILE A 104 6.58 7.49 -16.40
N MET A 105 6.73 8.56 -17.19
CA MET A 105 6.48 9.92 -16.73
C MET A 105 5.02 10.14 -16.31
N LYS A 106 4.05 9.67 -17.10
CA LYS A 106 2.62 9.72 -16.72
C LYS A 106 2.32 8.97 -15.43
N CYS A 107 2.90 7.79 -15.27
CA CYS A 107 2.68 6.97 -14.08
C CYS A 107 3.43 7.48 -12.85
N LEU A 108 4.55 8.18 -13.02
CA LEU A 108 5.21 8.92 -11.94
C LEU A 108 4.40 10.15 -11.52
N ASP A 109 3.80 10.87 -12.47
CA ASP A 109 2.89 11.97 -12.15
C ASP A 109 1.64 11.48 -11.43
N PHE A 110 1.15 10.28 -11.78
CA PHE A 110 0.09 9.61 -11.03
C PHE A 110 0.53 9.23 -9.61
N TYR A 111 1.68 8.57 -9.49
CA TYR A 111 2.25 8.14 -8.22
C TYR A 111 2.40 9.30 -7.22
N ASN A 112 2.76 10.49 -7.73
CA ASN A 112 2.94 11.70 -6.95
C ASN A 112 1.71 12.62 -6.91
N SER A 113 0.56 12.18 -7.44
CA SER A 113 -0.64 13.02 -7.49
C SER A 113 -1.36 13.11 -6.15
N ASN A 114 -1.88 14.31 -5.83
CA ASN A 114 -2.75 14.49 -4.67
C ASN A 114 -4.01 13.61 -4.76
N GLU A 115 -4.55 13.42 -5.97
CA GLU A 115 -5.72 12.56 -6.22
C GLU A 115 -5.48 11.11 -5.76
N LEU A 116 -4.28 10.57 -6.01
CA LEU A 116 -3.88 9.26 -5.49
C LEU A 116 -3.63 9.31 -3.98
N SER A 117 -2.90 10.32 -3.50
CA SER A 117 -2.58 10.46 -2.07
C SER A 117 -3.84 10.50 -1.20
N ASP A 118 -4.83 11.30 -1.57
CA ASP A 118 -6.10 11.44 -0.84
C ASP A 118 -6.88 10.12 -0.84
N SER A 119 -6.85 9.40 -1.96
CA SER A 119 -7.47 8.08 -2.09
C SER A 119 -6.79 7.05 -1.17
N ILE A 120 -5.45 7.04 -1.13
CA ILE A 120 -4.65 6.11 -0.32
C ILE A 120 -4.84 6.34 1.17
N VAL A 121 -4.92 7.59 1.62
CA VAL A 121 -5.24 7.92 3.02
C VAL A 121 -6.57 7.28 3.41
N LYS A 122 -7.61 7.46 2.58
CA LYS A 122 -8.93 6.88 2.81
C LYS A 122 -8.91 5.35 2.81
N PHE A 123 -8.24 4.72 1.85
CA PHE A 123 -8.14 3.26 1.77
C PHE A 123 -7.42 2.68 2.97
N THR A 124 -6.36 3.35 3.43
CA THR A 124 -5.59 2.93 4.58
C THR A 124 -6.42 3.03 5.86
N ASP A 125 -7.13 4.13 6.08
CA ASP A 125 -8.03 4.30 7.23
C ASP A 125 -9.10 3.23 7.28
N GLU A 126 -9.78 2.99 6.15
CA GLU A 126 -10.85 2.00 6.08
C GLU A 126 -10.32 0.56 6.20
N SER A 127 -9.14 0.26 5.63
CA SER A 127 -8.44 -1.01 5.86
C SER A 127 -8.12 -1.19 7.35
N MET A 128 -7.56 -0.19 8.02
CA MET A 128 -7.26 -0.25 9.46
C MET A 128 -8.52 -0.55 10.29
N ILE A 129 -9.63 0.13 10.00
CA ILE A 129 -10.94 -0.09 10.65
C ILE A 129 -11.46 -1.50 10.39
N TYR A 130 -11.38 -1.98 9.14
CA TYR A 130 -11.82 -3.33 8.78
C TYR A 130 -11.07 -4.39 9.59
N TRP A 131 -9.75 -4.31 9.65
CA TRP A 131 -8.91 -5.24 10.42
C TRP A 131 -9.21 -5.20 11.93
N ASP A 132 -9.55 -4.02 12.48
CA ASP A 132 -9.98 -3.89 13.89
C ASP A 132 -11.35 -4.51 14.15
N SER A 133 -12.23 -4.51 13.14
CA SER A 133 -13.60 -5.02 13.27
C SER A 133 -13.71 -6.54 13.14
N LEU A 134 -12.66 -7.23 12.65
CA LEU A 134 -12.71 -8.67 12.41
C LEU A 134 -12.74 -9.48 13.73
N PRO A 135 -13.72 -10.40 13.88
CA PRO A 135 -13.71 -11.38 14.96
C PRO A 135 -12.40 -12.17 15.00
N SER A 136 -11.97 -12.61 16.18
CA SER A 136 -10.69 -13.31 16.34
C SER A 136 -10.54 -14.59 15.51
N TRP A 137 -11.65 -15.20 15.07
CA TRP A 137 -11.69 -16.40 14.24
C TRP A 137 -11.78 -16.12 12.73
N ASP A 138 -12.15 -14.90 12.33
CA ASP A 138 -12.16 -14.45 10.93
C ASP A 138 -10.93 -13.60 10.59
N ARG A 139 -10.12 -13.25 11.61
CA ARG A 139 -8.78 -12.75 11.37
C ARG A 139 -7.99 -13.86 10.65
N PRO A 140 -7.40 -13.56 9.47
CA PRO A 140 -6.42 -14.43 8.85
C PRO A 140 -5.44 -14.98 9.89
N SER A 141 -5.00 -16.23 9.71
CA SER A 141 -4.11 -16.92 10.66
C SER A 141 -2.81 -16.16 10.96
N TRP A 142 -2.54 -15.15 10.16
CA TRP A 142 -1.48 -14.18 10.31
C TRP A 142 -2.07 -12.91 10.91
N ASP A 143 -1.68 -12.59 12.15
CA ASP A 143 -2.06 -11.31 12.75
C ASP A 143 -1.40 -10.14 12.00
N ARG A 144 -1.85 -8.90 12.27
CA ARG A 144 -1.29 -7.69 11.62
C ARG A 144 0.22 -7.58 11.78
N GLU A 145 0.74 -8.08 12.89
CA GLU A 145 2.15 -8.08 13.22
C GLU A 145 2.90 -9.11 12.35
N GLU A 146 2.30 -10.25 12.05
CA GLU A 146 2.83 -11.30 11.18
C GLU A 146 2.79 -10.92 9.70
N SER A 147 1.76 -10.21 9.24
CA SER A 147 1.74 -9.62 7.89
C SER A 147 2.81 -8.53 7.74
N TYR A 148 2.97 -7.67 8.75
CA TYR A 148 4.06 -6.70 8.82
C TYR A 148 5.45 -7.38 8.84
N MET A 149 5.62 -8.41 9.66
CA MET A 149 6.89 -9.12 9.79
C MET A 149 7.24 -9.87 8.50
N ARG A 150 6.25 -10.41 7.78
CA ARG A 150 6.49 -11.01 6.45
C ARG A 150 6.85 -9.98 5.41
N ALA A 151 6.23 -8.79 5.42
CA ALA A 151 6.63 -7.75 4.50
C ALA A 151 8.03 -7.17 4.80
N LYS A 152 8.37 -7.02 6.08
CA LYS A 152 9.71 -6.63 6.53
C LYS A 152 10.76 -7.69 6.16
N ASP A 153 10.42 -8.97 6.32
CA ASP A 153 11.28 -10.09 5.95
C ASP A 153 11.40 -10.24 4.43
N TRP A 154 10.34 -9.96 3.67
CA TRP A 154 10.36 -9.89 2.21
C TRP A 154 11.27 -8.75 1.72
N LYS A 155 11.14 -7.55 2.30
CA LYS A 155 12.01 -6.40 2.02
C LYS A 155 13.48 -6.73 2.32
N LYS A 156 13.76 -7.35 3.47
CA LYS A 156 15.11 -7.80 3.84
C LYS A 156 15.68 -8.85 2.87
N ARG A 157 14.83 -9.73 2.33
CA ARG A 157 15.22 -10.72 1.30
C ARG A 157 15.54 -10.10 -0.06
N ILE A 158 14.94 -8.96 -0.38
CA ILE A 158 15.20 -8.21 -1.63
C ILE A 158 16.45 -7.34 -1.49
N GLU A 159 16.62 -6.66 -0.35
CA GLU A 159 17.74 -5.74 -0.09
C GLU A 159 19.04 -6.47 0.30
N GLY A 160 18.96 -7.75 0.66
CA GLY A 160 20.09 -8.59 1.08
C GLY A 160 20.76 -9.42 -0.02
N LYS A 161 20.47 -9.13 -1.29
CA LYS A 161 21.14 -9.68 -2.48
C LYS A 161 21.78 -8.55 -3.28
#